data_AF-A0AAN7G029-F1
#
_entry.id   AF-A0AAN7G029-F1
#
_cell.length_a   1.000
_cell.length_b   1.000
_cell.length_c   1.000
_cell.angle_alpha   90.00
_cell.angle_beta   90.00
_cell.angle_gamma   90.00
#
_symmetry.space_group_name_H-M   'P 1'
#
loop_
_entity.id
_entity.type
_entity.pdbx_description
1 polymer ?
#
loop_
_entity_poly.entity_id
_entity_poly.type
_entity_poly.pdbx_seq_one_letter_code
_entity_poly.pdbx_strand_id
1 'polypeptide(L)'
;MDSENAPEETTPSSLSSLISLAFASASSSSSAHQPYFSELLSFNLDRLQKEPELLRVDAERIRRQMQEVAVGSYRAFIAASGALSTIGEQVSAIDNYLESLINETPNLTSGGTEFLEAAEEILEKRKMNQTLLANHSIVLDLLEIPQLMDTCVRNGNYDEALDLEAFVCKLSTMHPKLPVIQALAAEVRQTTQSLLYQLLQKLRSNIQVFSGQNAFVLLDIYVE
;
A
#
# COMPACT_ATOMS: atom_id res chain seq x y z
N MET A 1 55.14 -56.24 87.93
CA MET A 1 55.43 -55.53 86.69
C MET A 1 54.35 -55.91 85.70
N ASP A 2 53.17 -55.32 85.86
CA ASP A 2 52.74 -54.03 85.23
C ASP A 2 52.13 -54.38 83.86
N SER A 3 50.93 -53.99 83.44
CA SER A 3 49.86 -53.14 83.93
C SER A 3 48.63 -53.55 83.09
N GLU A 4 47.42 -53.69 83.63
CA GLU A 4 46.43 -52.61 83.65
C GLU A 4 46.19 -51.98 82.27
N ASN A 5 45.04 -52.25 81.64
CA ASN A 5 44.07 -51.19 81.39
C ASN A 5 42.71 -51.76 80.95
N ALA A 6 41.67 -51.14 81.48
CA ALA A 6 40.27 -51.33 81.16
C ALA A 6 39.88 -50.50 79.90
N PRO A 7 38.58 -50.24 79.67
CA PRO A 7 37.92 -50.35 78.37
C PRO A 7 38.24 -49.17 77.43
N GLU A 8 38.58 -49.45 76.17
CA GLU A 8 38.51 -48.39 75.16
C GLU A 8 37.04 -48.15 74.80
N GLU A 9 36.53 -47.03 75.32
CA GLU A 9 35.34 -46.34 74.88
C GLU A 9 35.19 -46.46 73.36
N THR A 10 34.09 -47.04 72.93
CA THR A 10 33.68 -47.03 71.53
C THR A 10 33.37 -45.59 71.13
N THR A 11 34.42 -44.98 70.63
CA THR A 11 34.53 -43.65 70.04
C THR A 11 33.21 -43.09 69.47
N PRO A 12 32.62 -42.05 70.11
CA PRO A 12 31.49 -41.31 69.53
C PRO A 12 31.83 -40.64 68.19
N SER A 13 33.10 -40.63 67.78
CA SER A 13 33.58 -40.08 66.50
C SER A 13 33.26 -40.96 65.28
N SER A 14 33.14 -42.28 65.42
CA SER A 14 32.78 -43.17 64.29
C SER A 14 31.31 -43.06 63.89
N LEU A 15 30.42 -42.91 64.88
CA LEU A 15 29.00 -42.65 64.61
C LEU A 15 28.78 -41.21 64.11
N SER A 16 29.48 -40.23 64.69
CA SER A 16 29.38 -38.83 64.26
C SER A 16 29.91 -38.62 62.83
N SER A 17 30.95 -39.36 62.43
CA SER A 17 31.45 -39.33 61.05
C SER A 17 30.52 -40.03 60.07
N LEU A 18 29.85 -41.13 60.44
CA LEU A 18 28.81 -41.76 59.63
C LEU A 18 27.57 -40.86 59.45
N ILE A 19 27.16 -40.16 60.51
CA ILE A 19 26.06 -39.19 60.46
C ILE A 19 26.45 -37.97 59.59
N SER A 20 27.69 -37.49 59.70
CA SER A 20 28.20 -36.39 58.87
C SER A 20 28.32 -36.77 57.40
N LEU A 21 28.70 -38.02 57.10
CA LEU A 21 28.76 -38.54 55.74
C LEU A 21 27.36 -38.74 55.14
N ALA A 22 26.40 -39.21 55.95
CA ALA A 22 24.99 -39.29 55.55
C ALA A 22 24.38 -37.90 55.31
N PHE A 23 24.71 -36.91 56.14
CA PHE A 23 24.29 -35.51 55.98
C PHE A 23 24.90 -34.86 54.73
N ALA A 24 26.18 -35.08 54.47
CA ALA A 24 26.85 -34.59 53.25
C ALA A 24 26.27 -35.23 51.98
N SER A 25 25.95 -36.53 52.03
CA SER A 25 25.31 -37.25 50.93
C SER A 25 23.86 -36.80 50.69
N ALA A 26 23.10 -36.46 51.73
CA ALA A 26 21.71 -35.99 51.60
C ALA A 26 21.62 -34.52 51.17
N SER A 27 22.62 -33.71 51.53
CA SER A 27 22.65 -32.27 51.25
C SER A 27 22.94 -31.92 49.79
N SER A 28 23.49 -32.85 49.01
CA SER A 28 23.79 -32.63 47.59
C SER A 28 22.59 -32.86 46.67
N SER A 29 21.51 -33.49 47.13
CA SER A 29 20.43 -33.93 46.22
C SER A 29 19.14 -33.10 46.20
N SER A 30 18.76 -32.33 47.23
CA SER A 30 17.65 -31.34 47.10
C SER A 30 17.42 -30.48 48.36
N SER A 31 17.52 -29.16 48.19
CA SER A 31 17.26 -28.13 49.20
C SER A 31 15.87 -28.21 49.85
N ALA A 32 14.90 -28.85 49.19
CA ALA A 32 13.52 -28.94 49.69
C ALA A 32 13.34 -30.00 50.79
N HIS A 33 14.25 -30.98 50.90
CA HIS A 33 14.15 -32.05 51.90
C HIS A 33 14.96 -31.75 53.18
N GLN A 34 15.74 -30.67 53.22
CA GLN A 34 16.49 -30.21 54.39
C GLN A 34 15.65 -30.08 55.69
N PRO A 35 14.46 -29.45 55.70
CA PRO A 35 13.62 -29.40 56.89
C PRO A 35 13.16 -30.79 57.35
N TYR A 36 12.84 -31.67 56.40
CA TYR A 36 12.45 -33.05 56.68
C TYR A 36 13.60 -33.86 57.29
N PHE A 37 14.83 -33.69 56.78
CA PHE A 37 16.02 -34.31 57.38
C PHE A 37 16.32 -33.77 58.78
N SER A 38 16.09 -32.48 59.03
CA SER A 38 16.25 -31.90 60.38
C SER A 38 15.20 -32.42 61.37
N GLU A 39 13.98 -32.69 60.91
CA GLU A 39 12.93 -33.33 61.71
C GLU A 39 13.27 -34.80 62.00
N LEU A 40 13.77 -35.55 61.00
CA LEU A 40 14.20 -36.94 61.16
C LEU A 40 15.32 -37.11 62.20
N LEU A 41 16.30 -36.21 62.18
CA LEU A 41 17.42 -36.19 63.14
C LEU A 41 17.00 -35.79 64.56
N SER A 42 15.83 -35.16 64.71
CA SER A 42 15.25 -34.79 66.01
C SER A 42 14.44 -35.92 66.67
N PHE A 43 14.19 -37.02 65.97
CA PHE A 43 13.40 -38.15 66.47
C PHE A 43 14.25 -39.22 67.15
N ASN A 44 13.65 -39.91 68.14
CA ASN A 44 14.27 -41.04 68.83
C ASN A 44 14.37 -42.27 67.89
N LEU A 45 15.36 -43.15 68.12
CA LEU A 45 15.67 -44.33 67.29
C LEU A 45 14.44 -45.25 67.06
N ASP A 46 13.60 -45.43 68.07
CA ASP A 46 12.32 -46.18 67.99
C ASP A 46 11.31 -45.59 67.01
N ARG A 47 11.32 -44.26 66.83
CA ARG A 47 10.43 -43.56 65.91
C ARG A 47 10.99 -43.60 64.49
N LEU A 48 12.30 -43.49 64.33
CA LEU A 48 12.97 -43.63 63.04
C LEU A 48 12.82 -45.04 62.45
N GLN A 49 12.78 -46.08 63.29
CA GLN A 49 12.51 -47.45 62.84
C GLN A 49 11.06 -47.64 62.35
N LYS A 50 10.10 -46.85 62.86
CA LYS A 50 8.69 -46.87 62.44
C LYS A 50 8.37 -45.89 61.30
N GLU A 51 9.20 -44.87 61.12
CA GLU A 51 9.15 -43.89 60.03
C GLU A 51 8.99 -44.51 58.63
N PRO A 52 9.78 -45.52 58.20
CA PRO A 52 9.63 -46.11 56.87
C PRO A 52 8.28 -46.81 56.68
N GLU A 53 7.74 -47.43 57.73
CA GLU A 53 6.40 -48.04 57.68
C GLU A 53 5.30 -46.98 57.64
N LEU A 54 5.46 -45.88 58.38
CA LEU A 54 4.55 -44.72 58.31
C LEU A 54 4.56 -44.07 56.93
N LEU A 55 5.74 -43.81 56.35
CA LEU A 55 5.91 -43.32 54.99
C LEU A 55 5.30 -44.27 53.96
N ARG A 56 5.48 -45.58 54.13
CA ARG A 56 4.88 -46.58 53.23
C ARG A 56 3.37 -46.53 53.28
N VAL A 57 2.78 -46.45 54.49
CA VAL A 57 1.34 -46.34 54.68
C VAL A 57 0.80 -45.02 54.13
N ASP A 58 1.47 -43.90 54.35
CA ASP A 58 1.06 -42.60 53.81
C ASP A 58 1.24 -42.54 52.28
N ALA A 59 2.29 -43.13 51.72
CA ALA A 59 2.46 -43.25 50.27
C ALA A 59 1.35 -44.10 49.65
N GLU A 60 1.00 -45.24 50.26
CA GLU A 60 -0.13 -46.07 49.82
C GLU A 60 -1.46 -45.33 49.94
N ARG A 61 -1.65 -44.51 50.99
CA ARG A 61 -2.82 -43.67 51.19
C ARG A 61 -2.92 -42.58 50.12
N ILE A 62 -1.86 -41.82 49.88
CA ILE A 62 -1.80 -40.78 48.84
C ILE A 62 -2.05 -41.40 47.47
N ARG A 63 -1.46 -42.58 47.20
CA ARG A 63 -1.70 -43.32 45.96
C ARG A 63 -3.17 -43.72 45.80
N ARG A 64 -3.82 -44.19 46.87
CA ARG A 64 -5.27 -44.50 46.85
C ARG A 64 -6.10 -43.25 46.64
N GLN A 65 -5.81 -42.15 47.34
CA GLN A 65 -6.52 -40.87 47.16
C GLN A 65 -6.34 -40.32 45.75
N MET A 66 -5.14 -40.37 45.20
CA MET A 66 -4.86 -39.99 43.81
C MET A 66 -5.63 -40.88 42.83
N GLN A 67 -5.70 -42.19 43.09
CA GLN A 67 -6.45 -43.11 42.25
C GLN A 67 -7.97 -42.86 42.34
N GLU A 68 -8.49 -42.56 43.52
CA GLU A 68 -9.90 -42.22 43.74
C GLU A 68 -10.27 -40.90 43.05
N VAL A 69 -9.41 -39.89 43.17
CA VAL A 69 -9.58 -38.61 42.45
C VAL A 69 -9.43 -38.82 40.94
N ALA A 70 -8.46 -39.60 40.49
CA ALA A 70 -8.27 -39.89 39.07
C ALA A 70 -9.48 -40.64 38.49
N VAL A 71 -10.03 -41.62 39.21
CA VAL A 71 -11.21 -42.38 38.77
C VAL A 71 -12.48 -41.52 38.83
N GLY A 72 -12.68 -40.75 39.89
CA GLY A 72 -13.84 -39.86 40.04
C GLY A 72 -13.82 -38.68 39.07
N SER A 73 -12.63 -38.16 38.75
CA SER A 73 -12.41 -36.98 37.91
C SER A 73 -11.96 -37.32 36.48
N TYR A 74 -11.84 -38.59 36.10
CA TYR A 74 -11.36 -38.98 34.76
C TYR A 74 -12.15 -38.29 33.64
N ARG A 75 -13.48 -38.17 33.80
CA ARG A 75 -14.32 -37.45 32.83
C ARG A 75 -13.97 -35.97 32.71
N ALA A 76 -13.64 -35.30 33.82
CA ALA A 76 -13.23 -33.90 33.80
C ALA A 76 -11.85 -33.75 33.14
N PHE A 77 -10.93 -34.68 33.39
CA PHE A 77 -9.62 -34.70 32.72
C PHE A 77 -9.74 -34.90 31.21
N ILE A 78 -10.56 -35.85 30.76
CA ILE A 78 -10.80 -36.09 29.33
C ILE A 78 -11.55 -34.92 28.68
N ALA A 79 -12.53 -34.33 29.39
CA ALA A 79 -13.21 -33.13 28.90
C ALA A 79 -12.24 -31.95 28.78
N ALA A 80 -11.34 -31.76 29.75
CA ALA A 80 -10.32 -30.72 29.73
C ALA A 80 -9.30 -30.95 28.61
N SER A 81 -8.82 -32.19 28.41
CA SER A 81 -7.91 -32.49 27.30
C SER A 81 -8.59 -32.35 25.94
N GLY A 82 -9.86 -32.74 25.85
CA GLY A 82 -10.68 -32.53 24.65
C GLY A 82 -10.84 -31.04 24.33
N ALA A 83 -11.22 -30.24 25.32
CA ALA A 83 -11.32 -28.79 25.17
C ALA A 83 -9.97 -28.16 24.79
N LEU A 84 -8.86 -28.61 25.38
CA LEU A 84 -7.52 -28.14 25.01
C LEU A 84 -7.16 -28.50 23.56
N SER A 85 -7.53 -29.69 23.09
CA SER A 85 -7.36 -30.09 21.68
C SER A 85 -8.19 -29.22 20.75
N THR A 86 -9.47 -28.98 21.07
CA THR A 86 -10.34 -28.09 20.30
C THR A 86 -9.79 -26.67 20.24
N ILE A 87 -9.26 -26.17 21.35
CA ILE A 87 -8.62 -24.84 21.39
C ILE A 87 -7.36 -24.84 20.51
N GLY A 88 -6.54 -25.88 20.56
CA GLY A 88 -5.36 -26.00 19.69
C GLY A 88 -5.73 -25.99 18.19
N GLU A 89 -6.77 -26.72 17.81
CA GLU A 89 -7.31 -26.72 16.44
C GLU A 89 -7.86 -25.35 16.04
N GLN A 90 -8.60 -24.68 16.93
CA GLN A 90 -9.13 -23.35 16.67
C GLN A 90 -8.03 -22.29 16.52
N VAL A 91 -7.00 -22.35 17.36
CA VAL A 91 -5.83 -21.45 17.25
C VAL A 91 -5.11 -21.69 15.93
N SER A 92 -4.91 -22.95 15.54
CA SER A 92 -4.33 -23.26 14.22
C SER A 92 -5.21 -22.78 13.07
N ALA A 93 -6.54 -22.88 13.18
CA ALA A 93 -7.45 -22.31 12.19
C ALA A 93 -7.33 -20.79 12.10
N ILE A 94 -7.24 -20.10 13.25
CA ILE A 94 -7.02 -18.64 13.32
C ILE A 94 -5.70 -18.26 12.65
N ASP A 95 -4.62 -19.01 12.90
CA ASP A 95 -3.33 -18.76 12.26
C ASP A 95 -3.44 -18.86 10.73
N ASN A 96 -4.13 -19.89 10.22
CA ASN A 96 -4.37 -20.03 8.78
C ASN A 96 -5.23 -18.88 8.20
N TYR A 97 -6.25 -18.42 8.95
CA TYR A 97 -7.06 -17.27 8.52
C TYR A 97 -6.28 -15.96 8.54
N LEU A 98 -5.42 -15.75 9.55
CA LEU A 98 -4.54 -14.59 9.61
C LEU A 98 -3.52 -14.62 8.48
N GLU A 99 -2.95 -15.78 8.16
CA GLU A 99 -2.02 -15.93 7.05
C GLU A 99 -2.72 -15.68 5.70
N SER A 100 -3.95 -16.15 5.53
CA SER A 100 -4.78 -15.84 4.36
C SER A 100 -5.10 -14.35 4.28
N LEU A 101 -5.44 -13.70 5.39
CA LEU A 101 -5.72 -12.27 5.45
C LEU A 101 -4.47 -11.43 5.12
N ILE A 102 -3.31 -11.83 5.62
CA ILE A 102 -2.02 -11.21 5.30
C ILE A 102 -1.74 -11.33 3.81
N ASN A 103 -2.07 -12.46 3.18
CA ASN A 103 -1.90 -12.66 1.74
C ASN A 103 -2.94 -11.89 0.88
N GLU A 104 -4.15 -11.66 1.38
CA GLU A 104 -5.19 -10.91 0.65
C GLU A 104 -5.11 -9.38 0.83
N THR A 105 -4.53 -8.91 1.93
CA THR A 105 -4.29 -7.48 2.18
C THR A 105 -3.52 -6.78 1.04
N PRO A 106 -2.43 -7.34 0.48
CA PRO A 106 -1.74 -6.74 -0.66
C PRO A 106 -2.57 -6.77 -1.94
N ASN A 107 -3.41 -7.78 -2.18
CA ASN A 107 -4.32 -7.83 -3.33
C ASN A 107 -5.38 -6.71 -3.25
N LEU A 108 -5.93 -6.47 -2.05
CA LEU A 108 -6.85 -5.37 -1.84
C LEU A 108 -6.16 -4.01 -2.02
N THR A 109 -4.93 -3.90 -1.52
CA THR A 109 -4.13 -2.68 -1.66
C THR A 109 -3.80 -2.39 -3.12
N SER A 110 -3.37 -3.41 -3.89
CA SER A 110 -3.05 -3.26 -5.31
C SER A 110 -4.28 -2.90 -6.14
N GLY A 111 -5.40 -3.58 -5.92
CA GLY A 111 -6.67 -3.24 -6.57
C GLY A 111 -7.16 -1.84 -6.19
N GLY A 112 -6.94 -1.41 -4.94
CA GLY A 112 -7.23 -0.04 -4.49
C GLY A 112 -6.37 1.01 -5.19
N THR A 113 -5.07 0.73 -5.38
CA THR A 113 -4.17 1.64 -6.12
C THR A 113 -4.50 1.70 -7.61
N GLU A 114 -4.81 0.57 -8.24
CA GLU A 114 -5.21 0.52 -9.66
C GLU A 114 -6.54 1.29 -9.88
N PHE A 115 -7.51 1.09 -8.98
CA PHE A 115 -8.75 1.86 -9.01
C PHE A 115 -8.50 3.37 -8.84
N LEU A 116 -7.60 3.75 -7.94
CA LEU A 116 -7.27 5.16 -7.72
C LEU A 116 -6.62 5.78 -8.96
N GLU A 117 -5.68 5.08 -9.60
CA GLU A 117 -5.02 5.52 -10.83
C GLU A 117 -6.03 5.65 -11.99
N ALA A 118 -6.89 4.64 -12.19
CA ALA A 118 -7.94 4.70 -13.19
C ALA A 118 -8.95 5.84 -12.92
N ALA A 119 -9.29 6.07 -11.65
CA ALA A 119 -10.17 7.17 -11.26
C ALA A 119 -9.53 8.53 -11.52
N GLU A 120 -8.22 8.67 -11.28
CA GLU A 120 -7.47 9.89 -11.56
C GLU A 120 -7.43 10.19 -13.06
N GLU A 121 -7.16 9.18 -13.91
CA GLU A 121 -7.21 9.34 -15.38
C GLU A 121 -8.60 9.80 -15.86
N ILE A 122 -9.66 9.19 -15.33
CA ILE A 122 -11.05 9.58 -15.65
C ILE A 122 -11.34 11.01 -15.19
N LEU A 123 -10.87 11.41 -14.00
CA LEU A 123 -11.03 12.77 -13.49
C LEU A 123 -10.28 13.79 -14.33
N GLU A 124 -9.04 13.50 -14.73
CA GLU A 124 -8.27 14.37 -15.62
C GLU A 124 -8.96 14.53 -16.98
N LYS A 125 -9.39 13.41 -17.58
CA LYS A 125 -10.12 13.44 -18.85
C LYS A 125 -11.42 14.23 -18.73
N ARG A 126 -12.16 14.06 -17.63
CA ARG A 126 -13.40 14.82 -17.36
C ARG A 126 -13.11 16.31 -17.16
N LYS A 127 -12.05 16.65 -16.44
CA LYS A 127 -11.60 18.03 -16.24
C LYS A 127 -11.24 18.68 -17.57
N MET A 128 -10.46 18.00 -18.42
CA MET A 128 -10.14 18.47 -19.77
C MET A 128 -11.40 18.64 -20.62
N ASN A 129 -12.33 17.68 -20.59
CA ASN A 129 -13.57 17.76 -21.34
C ASN A 129 -14.46 18.91 -20.84
N GLN A 130 -14.51 19.15 -19.54
CA GLN A 130 -15.22 20.28 -18.95
C GLN A 130 -14.57 21.63 -19.33
N THR A 131 -13.23 21.71 -19.35
CA THR A 131 -12.52 22.89 -19.84
C THR A 131 -12.77 23.13 -21.32
N LEU A 132 -12.81 22.06 -22.13
CA LEU A 132 -13.18 22.15 -23.54
C LEU A 132 -14.63 22.63 -23.70
N LEU A 133 -15.57 22.08 -22.94
CA LEU A 133 -16.97 22.48 -22.96
C LEU A 133 -17.18 23.92 -22.48
N ALA A 134 -16.44 24.38 -21.48
CA ALA A 134 -16.49 25.78 -21.04
C ALA A 134 -15.95 26.72 -22.11
N ASN A 135 -14.89 26.33 -22.81
CA ASN A 135 -14.26 27.15 -23.85
C ASN A 135 -14.77 26.84 -25.27
N HIS A 136 -15.79 25.98 -25.43
CA HIS A 136 -16.19 25.47 -26.74
C HIS A 136 -16.62 26.59 -27.69
N SER A 137 -17.29 27.62 -27.16
CA SER A 137 -17.68 28.81 -27.93
C SER A 137 -16.48 29.51 -28.52
N ILE A 138 -15.43 29.74 -27.73
CA ILE A 138 -14.21 30.43 -28.17
C ILE A 138 -13.46 29.59 -29.22
N VAL A 139 -13.44 28.26 -29.05
CA VAL A 139 -12.81 27.35 -30.02
C VAL A 139 -13.60 27.35 -31.34
N LEU A 140 -14.93 27.43 -31.27
CA LEU A 140 -15.81 27.48 -32.43
C LEU A 140 -15.67 28.82 -33.15
N ASP A 141 -15.70 29.95 -32.43
CA ASP A 141 -15.47 31.29 -32.97
C ASP A 141 -14.12 31.38 -33.71
N LEU A 142 -13.07 30.73 -33.17
CA LEU A 142 -11.77 30.66 -33.81
C LEU A 142 -11.78 29.84 -35.11
N LEU A 143 -12.58 28.77 -35.15
CA LEU A 143 -12.74 27.91 -36.33
C LEU A 143 -13.57 28.59 -37.43
N GLU A 144 -14.40 29.58 -37.08
CA GLU A 144 -15.23 30.35 -38.03
C GLU A 144 -14.46 31.47 -38.75
N ILE A 145 -13.29 31.89 -38.24
CA ILE A 145 -12.48 32.98 -38.82
C ILE A 145 -12.17 32.80 -40.32
N PRO A 146 -11.74 31.63 -40.83
CA PRO A 146 -11.45 31.46 -42.26
C PRO A 146 -12.70 31.62 -43.12
N GLN A 147 -13.85 31.12 -42.65
CA GLN A 147 -15.14 31.28 -43.35
C GLN A 147 -15.59 32.73 -43.37
N LEU A 148 -15.39 33.46 -42.27
CA LEU A 148 -15.66 34.89 -42.21
C LEU A 148 -14.75 35.66 -43.17
N MET A 149 -13.46 35.31 -43.22
CA MET A 149 -12.49 35.94 -44.10
C MET A 149 -12.81 35.71 -45.58
N ASP A 150 -13.19 34.50 -45.97
CA ASP A 150 -13.68 34.16 -47.32
C ASP A 150 -14.95 34.95 -47.69
N THR A 151 -15.76 35.30 -46.71
CA THR A 151 -16.96 36.13 -46.90
C THR A 151 -16.60 37.61 -47.07
N CYS A 152 -15.68 38.14 -46.25
CA CYS A 152 -15.18 39.52 -46.35
C CYS A 152 -14.49 39.78 -47.70
N VAL A 153 -13.65 38.86 -48.17
CA VAL A 153 -12.99 38.95 -49.48
C VAL A 153 -14.01 39.01 -50.63
N ARG A 154 -15.09 38.23 -50.54
CA ARG A 154 -16.14 38.20 -51.56
C ARG A 154 -17.02 39.44 -51.56
N ASN A 155 -17.25 40.03 -50.39
CA ASN A 155 -18.03 41.25 -50.21
C ASN A 155 -17.23 42.52 -50.57
N GLY A 156 -15.92 42.40 -50.82
CA GLY A 156 -15.05 43.53 -51.18
C GLY A 156 -14.52 44.33 -49.98
N ASN A 157 -14.73 43.81 -48.76
CA ASN A 157 -14.25 44.35 -47.50
C ASN A 157 -12.85 43.79 -47.19
N TYR A 158 -11.85 44.35 -47.87
CA TYR A 158 -10.47 43.83 -47.82
C TYR A 158 -9.71 44.27 -46.56
N ASP A 159 -10.08 45.39 -45.96
CA ASP A 159 -9.44 45.93 -44.76
C ASP A 159 -9.69 45.00 -43.56
N GLU A 160 -10.97 44.62 -43.35
CA GLU A 160 -11.35 43.67 -42.31
C GLU A 160 -10.77 42.27 -42.55
N ALA A 161 -10.58 41.86 -43.81
CA ALA A 161 -9.94 40.57 -44.13
C ALA A 161 -8.43 40.56 -43.79
N LEU A 162 -7.74 41.68 -43.98
CA LEU A 162 -6.32 41.86 -43.61
C LEU A 162 -6.13 41.92 -42.09
N ASP A 163 -7.06 42.53 -41.35
CA ASP A 163 -7.03 42.54 -39.88
C ASP A 163 -7.21 41.12 -39.28
N LEU A 164 -8.10 40.31 -39.88
CA LEU A 164 -8.27 38.90 -39.49
C LEU A 164 -7.02 38.06 -39.78
N GLU A 165 -6.32 38.33 -40.90
CA GLU A 165 -5.04 37.68 -41.23
C GLU A 165 -3.97 38.00 -40.18
N ALA A 166 -3.82 39.27 -39.82
CA ALA A 166 -2.86 39.72 -38.82
C ALA A 166 -3.15 39.11 -37.43
N PHE A 167 -4.43 38.99 -37.06
CA PHE A 167 -4.86 38.34 -35.83
C PHE A 167 -4.49 36.85 -35.79
N VAL A 168 -4.76 36.09 -36.86
CA VAL A 168 -4.43 34.66 -36.94
C VAL A 168 -2.91 34.43 -37.00
N CYS A 169 -2.16 35.30 -37.70
CA CYS A 169 -0.69 35.27 -37.70
C CYS A 169 -0.12 35.52 -36.29
N LYS A 170 -0.67 36.49 -35.54
CA LYS A 170 -0.29 36.75 -34.16
C LYS A 170 -0.63 35.57 -33.25
N LEU A 171 -1.78 34.93 -33.44
CA LEU A 171 -2.17 33.75 -32.68
C LEU A 171 -1.24 32.55 -32.95
N SER A 172 -0.84 32.35 -34.21
CA SER A 172 0.09 31.27 -34.61
C SER A 172 1.50 31.45 -34.03
N THR A 173 1.95 32.70 -33.82
CA THR A 173 3.25 32.97 -33.19
C THR A 173 3.21 32.80 -31.67
N MET A 174 2.06 33.08 -31.04
CA MET A 174 1.86 32.89 -29.60
C MET A 174 1.66 31.41 -29.21
N HIS A 175 1.03 30.60 -30.08
CA HIS A 175 0.72 29.19 -29.81
C HIS A 175 1.22 28.24 -30.92
N PRO A 176 2.54 28.07 -31.10
CA PRO A 176 3.11 27.25 -32.18
C PRO A 176 2.96 25.73 -31.97
N LYS A 177 2.57 25.29 -30.76
CA LYS A 177 2.46 23.86 -30.42
C LYS A 177 1.12 23.22 -30.83
N LEU A 178 0.15 24.02 -31.27
CA LEU A 178 -1.20 23.53 -31.59
C LEU A 178 -1.35 23.37 -33.11
N PRO A 179 -1.47 22.12 -33.63
CA PRO A 179 -1.57 21.87 -35.07
C PRO A 179 -2.81 22.50 -35.72
N VAL A 180 -3.89 22.67 -34.96
CA VAL A 180 -5.13 23.33 -35.41
C VAL A 180 -4.89 24.81 -35.75
N ILE A 181 -4.10 25.52 -34.95
CA ILE A 181 -3.75 26.93 -35.20
C ILE A 181 -2.84 27.06 -36.43
N GLN A 182 -1.96 26.08 -36.66
CA GLN A 182 -1.09 26.08 -37.82
C GLN A 182 -1.85 25.79 -39.12
N ALA A 183 -2.84 24.88 -39.07
CA ALA A 183 -3.77 24.65 -40.18
C ALA A 183 -4.59 25.91 -40.49
N LEU A 184 -5.13 26.57 -39.45
CA LEU A 184 -5.86 27.84 -39.56
C LEU A 184 -5.02 28.93 -40.25
N ALA A 185 -3.77 29.09 -39.82
CA ALA A 185 -2.85 30.06 -40.42
C ALA A 185 -2.45 29.70 -41.87
N ALA A 186 -2.42 28.42 -42.23
CA ALA A 186 -2.18 27.99 -43.61
C ALA A 186 -3.37 28.32 -44.52
N GLU A 187 -4.59 28.04 -44.06
CA GLU A 187 -5.84 28.33 -44.78
C GLU A 187 -6.04 29.84 -44.99
N VAL A 188 -5.82 30.64 -43.95
CA VAL A 188 -5.87 32.11 -44.01
C VAL A 188 -4.85 32.66 -45.04
N ARG A 189 -3.60 32.18 -45.03
CA ARG A 189 -2.61 32.59 -46.03
C ARG A 189 -3.01 32.25 -47.46
N GLN A 190 -3.67 31.11 -47.67
CA GLN A 190 -4.16 30.72 -48.99
C GLN A 190 -5.26 31.67 -49.48
N THR A 191 -6.20 32.04 -48.61
CA THR A 191 -7.24 33.04 -48.94
C THR A 191 -6.64 34.41 -49.24
N THR A 192 -5.64 34.87 -48.48
CA THR A 192 -4.94 36.14 -48.75
C THR A 192 -4.20 36.13 -50.09
N GLN A 193 -3.59 35.00 -50.48
CA GLN A 193 -3.00 34.85 -51.80
C GLN A 193 -4.05 34.91 -52.91
N SER A 194 -5.20 34.26 -52.73
CA SER A 194 -6.34 34.33 -53.66
C SER A 194 -6.85 35.77 -53.81
N LEU A 195 -7.00 36.49 -52.70
CA LEU A 195 -7.34 37.91 -52.67
C LEU A 195 -6.36 38.76 -53.50
N LEU A 196 -5.06 38.57 -53.28
CA LEU A 196 -4.02 39.27 -54.03
C LEU A 196 -4.16 39.03 -55.55
N TYR A 197 -4.40 37.78 -55.95
CA TYR A 197 -4.61 37.43 -57.37
C TYR A 197 -5.87 38.10 -57.93
N GLN A 198 -6.98 38.12 -57.18
CA GLN A 198 -8.22 38.78 -57.60
C GLN A 198 -8.04 40.29 -57.75
N LEU A 199 -7.33 40.94 -56.81
CA LEU A 199 -7.00 42.37 -56.90
C LEU A 199 -6.07 42.68 -58.07
N LEU A 200 -5.05 41.85 -58.31
CA LEU A 200 -4.17 41.96 -59.47
C LEU A 200 -4.94 41.80 -60.78
N GLN A 201 -5.90 40.87 -60.84
CA GLN A 201 -6.75 40.67 -62.01
C GLN A 201 -7.69 41.86 -62.23
N LYS A 202 -8.28 42.42 -61.16
CA LYS A 202 -9.09 43.64 -61.22
C LYS A 202 -8.29 44.86 -61.66
N LEU A 203 -7.06 45.02 -61.16
CA LEU A 203 -6.16 46.07 -61.62
C LEU A 203 -5.76 45.86 -63.08
N ARG A 204 -5.41 44.64 -63.48
CA ARG A 204 -5.06 44.31 -64.87
C ARG A 204 -6.22 44.54 -65.84
N SER A 205 -7.45 44.19 -65.46
CA SER A 205 -8.64 44.50 -66.27
C SER A 205 -8.91 45.99 -66.33
N ASN A 206 -8.75 46.73 -65.23
CA ASN A 206 -8.91 48.18 -65.23
C ASN A 206 -7.82 48.88 -66.06
N ILE A 207 -6.58 48.38 -66.09
CA ILE A 207 -5.52 48.92 -66.96
C ILE A 207 -5.83 48.63 -68.43
N GLN A 208 -6.44 47.49 -68.77
CA GLN A 208 -6.93 47.22 -70.13
C GLN A 208 -8.09 48.14 -70.52
N VAL A 209 -9.01 48.44 -69.59
CA VAL A 209 -10.07 49.43 -69.81
C VAL A 209 -9.47 50.82 -69.95
N PHE A 210 -8.51 51.23 -69.12
CA PHE A 210 -7.83 52.53 -69.27
C PHE A 210 -6.99 52.61 -70.56
N SER A 211 -6.35 51.52 -71.00
CA SER A 211 -5.63 51.48 -72.27
C SER A 211 -6.58 51.46 -73.48
N GLY A 212 -7.73 50.80 -73.37
CA GLY A 212 -8.77 50.78 -74.40
C GLY A 212 -9.55 52.10 -74.48
N GLN A 213 -9.84 52.73 -73.34
CA GLN A 213 -10.50 54.03 -73.26
C GLN A 213 -9.53 55.15 -73.69
N ASN A 214 -8.25 55.12 -73.28
CA ASN A 214 -7.24 56.07 -73.77
C ASN A 214 -6.94 55.90 -75.26
N ALA A 215 -7.02 54.68 -75.81
CA ALA A 215 -6.96 54.48 -77.26
C ALA A 215 -8.19 55.07 -77.98
N PHE A 216 -9.37 55.06 -77.34
CA PHE A 216 -10.57 55.69 -77.89
C PHE A 216 -10.51 57.23 -77.84
N VAL A 217 -10.07 57.85 -76.73
CA VAL A 217 -9.89 59.32 -76.68
C VAL A 217 -8.72 59.82 -77.53
N LEU A 218 -7.69 59.01 -77.79
CA LEU A 218 -6.65 59.37 -78.76
C LEU A 218 -7.11 59.22 -80.22
N LEU A 219 -8.08 58.36 -80.52
CA LEU A 219 -8.68 58.29 -81.85
C LEU A 219 -9.65 59.46 -82.11
N ASP A 220 -10.39 59.91 -81.10
CA ASP A 220 -11.29 61.08 -81.24
C ASP A 220 -10.53 62.42 -81.33
N ILE A 221 -9.28 62.52 -80.84
CA ILE A 221 -8.44 63.73 -81.01
C ILE A 221 -7.69 63.75 -82.36
N TYR A 222 -7.57 62.62 -83.07
CA TYR A 222 -6.85 62.54 -84.35
C TYR A 222 -7.79 62.60 -85.58
N VAL A 223 -9.11 62.79 -85.40
CA VAL A 223 -10.12 62.83 -86.47
C VAL A 223 -10.90 64.16 -86.49
N GLU A 224 -10.26 65.27 -86.08
CA GLU A 224 -10.76 66.63 -86.34
C GLU A 224 -9.68 67.52 -86.96
#